data_AF-A0A3N0YPV6-F1
#
_entry.id   AF-A0A3N0YPV6-F1
#
_cell.length_a   1.000
_cell.length_b   1.000
_cell.length_c   1.000
_cell.angle_alpha   90.00
_cell.angle_beta   90.00
_cell.angle_gamma   90.00
#
_symmetry.space_group_name_H-M   'P 1'
#
loop_
_entity.id
_entity.type
_entity.pdbx_description
1 polymer ?
#
loop_
_entity_poly.entity_id
_entity_poly.type
_entity_poly.pdbx_seq_one_letter_code
_entity_poly.pdbx_strand_id
1 'polypeptide(L)' 'MASARESDVNDLCRCCDVLVCPLRVVERFRDLRPEEVADLFMTTQRVANGIEKHFQASSLTIAIQDGPEAGQTVKVGS' A
#
# COMPACT_ATOMS: atom_id res chain seq x y z
N MET A 1 1.31 -7.37 -28.57
CA MET A 1 0.10 -6.81 -27.92
C MET A 1 -0.86 -7.95 -27.69
N ALA A 2 -0.95 -8.47 -26.47
CA ALA A 2 -2.02 -9.39 -26.10
C ALA A 2 -3.14 -8.57 -25.48
N SER A 3 -4.29 -8.53 -26.13
CA SER A 3 -5.53 -7.97 -25.58
C SER A 3 -6.17 -9.04 -24.72
N ALA A 4 -6.16 -8.85 -23.40
CA ALA A 4 -7.08 -9.56 -22.51
C ALA A 4 -8.49 -9.03 -22.78
N ARG A 5 -9.46 -9.93 -22.93
CA ARG A 5 -10.86 -9.59 -23.21
C ARG A 5 -11.50 -9.02 -21.94
N GLU A 6 -12.25 -7.93 -22.09
CA GLU A 6 -13.02 -7.22 -21.03
C GLU A 6 -14.00 -8.10 -20.24
N SER A 7 -14.30 -9.31 -20.71
CA SER A 7 -15.27 -10.22 -20.10
C SER A 7 -14.75 -11.07 -18.93
N ASP A 8 -13.43 -11.13 -18.69
CA ASP A 8 -12.85 -11.88 -17.55
C ASP A 8 -12.61 -10.98 -16.31
N VAL A 9 -12.90 -9.68 -16.41
CA VAL A 9 -12.61 -8.68 -15.36
C VAL A 9 -13.66 -8.70 -14.23
N ASN A 10 -14.83 -9.28 -14.46
CA ASN A 10 -15.99 -9.07 -13.58
C ASN A 10 -16.29 -10.16 -12.54
N ASP A 11 -15.40 -11.15 -12.35
CA ASP A 11 -15.56 -12.20 -11.33
C ASP A 11 -14.44 -12.25 -10.26
N LEU A 12 -13.49 -11.30 -10.25
CA LEU A 12 -12.47 -11.22 -9.20
C LEU A 12 -12.77 -10.13 -8.16
N CYS A 13 -13.92 -10.26 -7.49
CA CYS A 13 -14.19 -9.54 -6.25
C CYS A 13 -13.31 -10.10 -5.11
N ARG A 14 -12.03 -9.67 -5.07
CA ARG A 14 -11.21 -9.66 -3.86
C ARG A 14 -10.41 -8.36 -3.87
N CYS A 15 -10.92 -7.34 -3.19
CA CYS A 15 -10.19 -6.13 -2.83
C CYS A 15 -8.99 -6.52 -1.96
N CYS A 16 -7.87 -6.87 -2.59
CA CYS A 16 -6.64 -7.26 -1.92
C CYS A 16 -5.86 -6.01 -1.54
N ASP A 17 -6.39 -5.27 -0.57
CA ASP A 17 -5.68 -4.15 0.05
C ASP A 17 -4.79 -4.68 1.17
N VAL A 18 -3.56 -4.18 1.24
CA VAL A 18 -2.62 -4.48 2.30
C VAL A 18 -2.09 -3.19 2.91
N LEU A 19 -1.67 -3.26 4.17
CA LEU A 19 -1.03 -2.15 4.86
C LEU A 19 0.43 -2.50 5.15
N VAL A 20 1.32 -1.54 4.93
CA VAL A 20 2.72 -1.58 5.38
C VAL A 20 2.88 -0.47 6.40
N CYS A 21 3.38 -0.80 7.59
CA CYS A 21 3.57 0.15 8.67
C CYS A 21 4.98 0.03 9.29
N PRO A 22 5.56 1.14 9.78
CA PRO A 22 6.80 1.10 10.55
C PRO A 22 6.58 0.33 11.86
N LEU A 23 7.64 -0.33 12.36
CA LEU A 23 7.59 -1.01 13.66
C LEU A 23 7.45 -0.03 14.83
N ARG A 24 8.15 1.11 14.75
CA ARG A 24 8.00 2.16 15.76
C ARG A 24 6.69 2.89 15.53
N VAL A 25 5.89 2.97 16.59
CA VAL A 25 4.61 3.68 16.58
C VAL A 25 4.87 5.19 16.47
N VAL A 26 4.43 5.78 15.37
CA VAL A 26 4.44 7.23 15.11
C VAL A 26 3.12 7.66 14.50
N GLU A 27 2.73 8.90 14.74
CA GLU A 27 1.45 9.42 14.25
C GLU A 27 1.56 9.95 12.82
N ARG A 28 2.63 10.67 12.50
CA ARG A 28 2.79 11.37 11.22
C ARG A 28 3.99 10.87 10.46
N PHE A 29 3.92 10.97 9.14
CA PHE A 29 5.02 10.62 8.24
C PHE A 29 6.30 11.42 8.57
N ARG A 30 6.15 12.70 8.94
CA ARG A 30 7.27 13.57 9.35
C ARG A 30 8.00 13.11 10.63
N ASP A 31 7.38 12.24 11.42
CA ASP A 31 7.94 11.76 12.69
C ASP A 31 8.83 10.53 12.48
N LEU A 32 8.90 9.98 11.26
CA LEU A 32 9.78 8.89 10.88
C LEU A 32 11.24 9.36 10.80
N ARG A 33 12.16 8.49 11.21
CA ARG A 33 13.59 8.69 10.98
C ARG A 33 13.92 8.35 9.51
N PRO A 34 14.97 8.94 8.91
CA PRO A 34 15.33 8.67 7.52
C PRO A 34 15.48 7.18 7.17
N GLU A 35 16.06 6.40 8.07
CA GLU A 35 16.22 4.96 7.93
C GLU A 35 14.88 4.20 7.97
N GLU A 36 13.90 4.69 8.72
CA GLU A 36 12.55 4.11 8.77
C GLU A 36 11.76 4.43 7.51
N VAL A 37 11.93 5.63 6.94
CA VAL A 37 11.34 5.98 5.64
C VAL A 37 11.89 5.06 4.55
N ALA A 38 13.21 4.86 4.52
CA ALA A 38 13.85 3.97 3.56
C ALA A 38 13.33 2.54 3.71
N ASP A 39 13.30 2.00 4.92
CA ASP A 39 12.81 0.64 5.19
C ASP A 39 11.32 0.46 4.83
N LEU A 40 10.47 1.44 5.15
CA LEU A 40 9.04 1.43 4.84
C LEU A 40 8.79 1.32 3.32
N PHE A 41 9.50 2.11 2.51
CA PHE A 41 9.33 2.09 1.06
C PHE A 41 10.02 0.89 0.38
N MET A 42 11.16 0.42 0.91
CA MET A 42 11.78 -0.82 0.44
C MET A 42 10.86 -2.04 0.70
N THR A 43 10.20 -2.07 1.85
CA THR A 43 9.21 -3.10 2.17
C THR A 43 7.98 -2.98 1.27
N THR A 44 7.46 -1.77 1.08
CA THR A 44 6.34 -1.51 0.15
C THR A 44 6.66 -1.99 -1.28
N GLN A 45 7.88 -1.73 -1.79
CA GLN A 45 8.29 -2.20 -3.11
C GLN A 45 8.31 -3.74 -3.22
N ARG A 46 8.75 -4.46 -2.18
CA ARG A 46 8.74 -5.93 -2.15
C ARG A 46 7.32 -6.48 -2.14
N VAL A 47 6.44 -5.89 -1.34
CA VAL A 47 5.02 -6.26 -1.25
C VAL A 47 4.30 -6.01 -2.58
N ALA A 48 4.49 -4.83 -3.16
CA ALA A 48 3.96 -4.45 -4.47
C ALA A 48 4.32 -5.48 -5.56
N ASN A 49 5.61 -5.83 -5.67
CA ASN A 49 6.08 -6.86 -6.60
C ASN A 49 5.44 -8.24 -6.35
N GLY A 50 5.17 -8.59 -5.09
CA GLY A 50 4.48 -9.84 -4.74
C GLY A 50 3.02 -9.84 -5.17
N ILE A 51 2.31 -8.73 -4.93
CA ILE A 51 0.90 -8.54 -5.29
C ILE A 51 0.73 -8.58 -6.80
N GLU A 52 1.51 -7.81 -7.57
CA GLU A 52 1.40 -7.80 -9.04
C GLU A 52 1.62 -9.19 -9.63
N LYS A 53 2.62 -9.94 -9.14
CA LYS A 53 2.87 -11.31 -9.59
C LYS A 53 1.75 -12.27 -9.21
N HIS A 54 1.20 -12.15 -7.99
CA HIS A 54 0.16 -13.05 -7.50
C HIS A 54 -1.17 -12.84 -8.23
N PHE A 55 -1.53 -11.58 -8.48
CA PHE A 55 -2.80 -11.21 -9.12
C PHE A 55 -2.67 -10.97 -10.63
N GLN A 56 -1.48 -11.15 -11.21
CA GLN A 56 -1.18 -10.85 -12.62
C GLN A 56 -1.58 -9.41 -13.02
N ALA A 57 -1.44 -8.48 -12.08
CA ALA A 57 -1.77 -7.07 -12.27
C ALA A 57 -0.62 -6.33 -12.99
N SER A 58 -0.96 -5.22 -13.64
CA SER A 58 0.01 -4.33 -14.32
C SER A 58 0.19 -2.99 -13.61
N SER A 59 -0.60 -2.74 -12.57
CA SER A 59 -0.59 -1.51 -11.81
C SER A 59 -1.10 -1.71 -10.39
N LEU A 60 -0.69 -0.82 -9.52
CA LEU A 60 -1.12 -0.70 -8.13
C LEU A 60 -1.08 0.78 -7.72
N THR A 61 -1.84 1.12 -6.68
CA THR A 61 -1.83 2.47 -6.09
C THR A 61 -1.25 2.37 -4.69
N ILE A 62 -0.25 3.20 -4.39
CA ILE A 62 0.29 3.40 -3.03
C ILE A 62 -0.24 4.74 -2.54
N ALA A 63 -0.93 4.73 -1.39
CA ALA A 63 -1.45 5.93 -0.77
C ALA A 63 -1.02 6.01 0.70
N ILE A 64 -0.72 7.22 1.17
CA ILE A 64 -0.47 7.53 2.57
C ILE A 64 -1.46 8.62 2.98
N GLN A 65 -2.28 8.34 3.99
CA GLN A 65 -3.20 9.30 4.59
C GLN A 65 -2.52 9.91 5.83
N ASP A 66 -1.73 10.97 5.62
CA ASP A 66 -0.96 11.63 6.68
C ASP A 66 -1.73 12.82 7.28
N GLY A 67 -2.48 12.56 8.35
CA GLY A 67 -3.27 13.53 9.10
C GLY A 67 -4.79 13.41 8.92
N PRO A 68 -5.60 14.00 9.82
CA PRO A 68 -7.07 13.86 9.81
C PRO A 68 -7.73 14.32 8.50
N GLU A 69 -7.29 15.46 7.96
CA GLU A 69 -7.83 16.03 6.70
C GLU A 69 -7.49 15.16 5.47
N ALA A 70 -6.45 14.32 5.57
CA ALA A 70 -6.11 13.33 4.55
C ALA A 70 -6.91 12.02 4.71
N GLY A 71 -7.81 11.94 5.70
CA GLY A 71 -8.62 10.76 5.99
C GLY A 71 -8.01 9.78 6.99
N GLN A 72 -6.92 10.13 7.70
CA GLN A 72 -6.26 9.22 8.64
C GLN A 72 -7.20 8.77 9.77
N THR A 73 -7.48 7.48 9.85
CA THR A 73 -8.41 6.89 10.84
C THR A 73 -7.71 6.28 12.06
N VAL A 74 -6.48 5.78 11.89
CA VAL A 74 -5.70 5.14 12.97
C VAL A 74 -4.80 6.18 13.64
N LYS A 75 -4.89 6.27 14.98
CA LYS A 75 -4.10 7.17 15.81
C LYS A 75 -3.26 6.37 16.80
N VAL A 76 -2.13 6.95 17.21
CA VAL A 76 -1.35 6.45 18.35
C VAL A 76 -2.21 6.69 19.60
N GLY A 77 -2.52 5.62 20.34
CA GLY A 77 -3.37 5.69 21.53
C GLY A 77 -2.81 6.66 22.58
N SER A 78 -3.71 7.41 23.20
CA SER A 78 -3.42 8.30 24.34
C SER A 78 -3.01 7.53 25.59
#